data_AF-A0A6P5ZU47-F1
#
_entry.id   AF-A0A6P5ZU47-F1
#
_cell.length_a   1.000
_cell.length_b   1.000
_cell.length_c   1.000
_cell.angle_alpha   90.00
_cell.angle_beta   90.00
_cell.angle_gamma   90.00
#
_symmetry.space_group_name_H-M   'P 1'
#
loop_
_entity.id
_entity.type
_entity.pdbx_description
1 polymer ?
#
loop_
_entity_poly.entity_id
_entity_poly.type
_entity_poly.pdbx_seq_one_letter_code
_entity_poly.pdbx_strand_id
1 'polypeptide(L)'
;MTSGHIKKKISAASASAHTRTNRAKSSSFPAMIAPIVVALTVGLLGWAYQTTKPPPPKICGSPDGPPVTSPRVKFSDGRHLAYREAGVPKEEAKHKIVVIHGFDSSKDLNLPAPQELIEDLKIYFLFFDRAGYGDSDPNPSRSVKSEAYDVQELADKLQIGSKFYVIGISLGAYPIYSCLKYIPHRLAGASLVVPFVHYWWPCLPANLSSEAFNRLLAQDQWSFRVAHYTPWLFYWWMTQKWFSSLSIMAGNMAIFSQSDLKILEKWSEAPNVGQEKIRQQGVYESLHRDIMVSYGKWEFDPMDLVNPFPDNEGSVHVWQGYEDRIIPYQINRYLSEKLSWIHYHEVPDAGHLLIFDSKNCEAVLRELLHG
;
A
#
# COMPACT_ATOMS: atom_id res chain seq x y z
N MET A 1 86.02 -42.07 -74.65
CA MET A 1 85.90 -43.54 -74.60
C MET A 1 84.80 -43.90 -73.62
N THR A 2 83.82 -44.70 -74.08
CA THR A 2 82.89 -45.57 -73.31
C THR A 2 82.05 -44.93 -72.21
N SER A 3 80.74 -44.73 -72.44
CA SER A 3 79.63 -45.67 -72.07
C SER A 3 79.28 -45.59 -70.57
N GLY A 4 78.03 -45.41 -70.13
CA GLY A 4 76.76 -45.51 -70.82
C GLY A 4 75.57 -45.10 -69.96
N HIS A 5 74.46 -44.86 -70.65
CA HIS A 5 73.12 -44.72 -70.11
C HIS A 5 72.63 -46.03 -69.47
N ILE A 6 72.01 -45.95 -68.29
CA ILE A 6 70.98 -46.93 -67.87
C ILE A 6 69.79 -46.16 -67.31
N LYS A 7 68.75 -46.02 -68.14
CA LYS A 7 67.37 -45.82 -67.70
C LYS A 7 66.84 -47.17 -67.22
N LYS A 8 66.32 -47.25 -66.00
CA LYS A 8 65.45 -48.34 -65.56
C LYS A 8 64.07 -47.79 -65.25
N LYS A 9 63.07 -48.44 -65.85
CA LYS A 9 61.64 -48.13 -65.75
C LYS A 9 60.95 -49.36 -65.13
N ILE A 10 59.93 -49.07 -64.31
CA ILE A 10 58.80 -49.91 -63.91
C ILE A 10 59.02 -50.95 -62.77
N SER A 11 58.27 -50.77 -61.68
CA SER A 11 57.35 -51.80 -61.16
C SER A 11 56.25 -51.15 -60.31
N ALA A 12 55.00 -51.51 -60.62
CA ALA A 12 53.80 -51.18 -59.87
C ALA A 12 53.42 -52.39 -59.00
N ALA A 13 53.45 -52.19 -57.68
CA ALA A 13 52.77 -52.95 -56.62
C ALA A 13 53.19 -52.25 -55.32
N SER A 14 52.32 -51.79 -54.43
CA SER A 14 51.33 -52.58 -53.70
C SER A 14 50.27 -51.66 -53.08
N ALA A 15 49.11 -52.27 -52.83
CA ALA A 15 47.90 -51.66 -52.31
C ALA A 15 47.99 -51.27 -50.82
N SER A 16 47.02 -50.42 -50.45
CA SER A 16 46.42 -50.21 -49.11
C SER A 16 47.23 -49.48 -48.03
N ALA A 17 46.83 -48.23 -47.73
CA ALA A 17 46.51 -47.79 -46.36
C ALA A 17 45.90 -46.37 -46.33
N HIS A 18 44.64 -46.31 -45.90
CA HIS A 18 43.99 -45.25 -45.11
C HIS A 18 43.85 -43.81 -45.67
N THR A 19 42.73 -43.59 -46.36
CA THR A 19 41.96 -42.34 -46.27
C THR A 19 41.42 -42.19 -44.83
N ARG A 20 41.97 -41.26 -44.05
CA ARG A 20 41.36 -40.81 -42.78
C ARG A 20 40.79 -39.42 -42.99
N THR A 21 39.50 -39.36 -43.32
CA THR A 21 38.69 -38.14 -43.30
C THR A 21 38.70 -37.55 -41.89
N ASN A 22 39.23 -36.33 -41.73
CA ASN A 22 39.11 -35.53 -40.52
C ASN A 22 37.64 -35.13 -40.32
N ARG A 23 36.91 -35.93 -39.52
CA ARG A 23 35.62 -35.52 -38.96
C ARG A 23 35.92 -34.43 -37.91
N ALA A 24 35.39 -33.24 -38.12
CA ALA A 24 35.38 -32.19 -37.11
C ALA A 24 34.80 -32.77 -35.80
N LYS A 25 35.55 -32.65 -34.70
CA LYS A 25 35.06 -33.01 -33.37
C LYS A 25 33.89 -32.08 -33.04
N SER A 26 32.66 -32.58 -33.14
CA SER A 26 31.52 -31.96 -32.48
C SER A 26 31.84 -31.94 -30.99
N SER A 27 31.87 -30.76 -30.36
CA SER A 27 31.96 -30.61 -28.92
C SER A 27 30.70 -31.22 -28.29
N SER A 28 30.73 -32.51 -27.99
CA SER A 28 29.69 -33.15 -27.19
C SER A 28 29.86 -32.61 -25.77
N PHE A 29 28.95 -31.72 -25.36
CA PHE A 29 28.72 -31.51 -23.93
C PHE A 29 28.54 -32.89 -23.29
N PRO A 30 29.29 -33.26 -22.24
CA PRO A 30 29.18 -34.57 -21.63
C PRO A 30 27.73 -34.82 -21.19
N ALA A 31 27.14 -35.94 -21.61
CA ALA A 31 25.73 -36.25 -21.40
C ALA A 31 25.28 -36.25 -19.91
N MET A 32 26.22 -36.31 -18.96
CA MET A 32 25.94 -36.18 -17.52
C MET A 32 25.98 -34.74 -16.98
N ILE A 33 26.58 -33.77 -17.69
CA ILE A 33 26.59 -32.37 -17.27
C ILE A 33 25.23 -31.72 -17.51
N ALA A 34 24.55 -32.06 -18.61
CA ALA A 34 23.26 -31.46 -18.93
C ALA A 34 22.17 -31.76 -17.85
N PRO A 35 21.97 -33.01 -17.37
CA PRO A 35 21.03 -33.28 -16.29
C PRO A 35 21.38 -32.59 -14.96
N ILE A 36 22.68 -32.48 -14.63
CA ILE A 36 23.14 -31.79 -13.41
C ILE A 36 22.86 -30.28 -13.52
N VAL A 37 23.15 -29.67 -14.67
CA VAL A 37 22.84 -28.27 -14.93
C VAL A 37 21.33 -28.04 -14.84
N VAL A 38 20.50 -28.88 -15.46
CA VAL A 38 19.04 -28.78 -15.35
C VAL A 38 18.58 -28.90 -13.90
N ALA A 39 19.06 -29.89 -13.15
CA ALA A 39 18.68 -30.09 -11.75
C ALA A 39 19.09 -28.89 -10.86
N LEU A 40 20.28 -28.33 -11.07
CA LEU A 40 20.74 -27.12 -10.38
C LEU A 40 19.90 -25.91 -10.77
N THR A 41 19.57 -25.73 -12.05
CA THR A 41 18.71 -24.64 -12.51
C THR A 41 17.31 -24.75 -11.90
N VAL A 42 16.69 -25.93 -11.92
CA VAL A 42 15.37 -26.16 -11.31
C VAL A 42 15.42 -25.96 -9.80
N GLY A 43 16.49 -26.42 -9.13
CA GLY A 43 16.71 -26.20 -7.71
C GLY A 43 16.84 -24.71 -7.36
N LEU A 44 17.62 -23.95 -8.14
CA LEU A 44 17.78 -22.50 -7.96
C LEU A 44 16.49 -21.74 -8.26
N LEU A 45 15.73 -22.13 -9.30
CA LEU A 45 14.42 -21.55 -9.61
C LEU A 45 13.40 -21.85 -8.51
N GLY A 46 13.40 -23.08 -7.98
CA GLY A 46 12.55 -23.48 -6.87
C GLY A 46 12.87 -22.70 -5.59
N TRP A 47 14.17 -22.54 -5.27
CA TRP A 47 14.63 -21.74 -4.15
C TRP A 47 14.26 -20.26 -4.33
N ALA A 48 14.55 -19.67 -5.50
CA ALA A 48 14.19 -18.30 -5.82
C ALA A 48 12.67 -18.09 -5.67
N TYR A 49 11.86 -19.00 -6.21
CA TYR A 49 10.40 -18.94 -6.05
C TYR A 49 9.98 -19.02 -4.58
N GLN A 50 10.57 -19.92 -3.78
CA GLN A 50 10.29 -19.98 -2.34
C GLN A 50 10.61 -18.67 -1.61
N THR A 51 11.71 -17.98 -1.95
CA THR A 51 12.05 -16.69 -1.32
C THR A 51 11.06 -15.56 -1.66
N THR A 52 10.24 -15.72 -2.71
CA THR A 52 9.18 -14.77 -3.06
C THR A 52 7.89 -14.99 -2.29
N LYS A 53 7.73 -16.14 -1.62
CA LYS A 53 6.53 -16.44 -0.86
C LYS A 53 6.58 -15.79 0.52
N PRO A 54 5.59 -14.95 0.87
CA PRO A 54 5.46 -14.41 2.21
C PRO A 54 5.10 -15.51 3.22
N PRO A 55 5.43 -15.33 4.51
CA PRO A 55 4.92 -16.19 5.57
C PRO A 55 3.38 -16.04 5.68
N PRO A 56 2.67 -17.08 6.16
CA PRO A 56 1.24 -16.94 6.48
C PRO A 56 1.05 -15.90 7.60
N PRO A 57 -0.09 -15.19 7.63
CA PRO A 57 -0.38 -14.23 8.69
C PRO A 57 -0.57 -14.94 10.04
N LYS A 58 -0.12 -14.30 11.11
CA LYS A 58 -0.33 -14.79 12.48
C LYS A 58 -1.70 -14.32 13.00
N ILE A 59 -2.74 -15.06 12.64
CA ILE A 59 -4.14 -14.71 12.94
C ILE A 59 -4.35 -14.57 14.46
N CYS A 60 -4.85 -13.42 14.92
CA CYS A 60 -5.09 -13.18 16.33
C CYS A 60 -6.14 -14.15 16.90
N GLY A 61 -5.82 -14.77 18.04
CA GLY A 61 -6.67 -15.77 18.71
C GLY A 61 -6.55 -17.20 18.16
N SER A 62 -5.70 -17.44 17.15
CA SER A 62 -5.32 -18.80 16.75
C SER A 62 -4.30 -19.41 17.74
N PRO A 63 -4.12 -20.76 17.80
CA PRO A 63 -3.23 -21.41 18.78
C PRO A 63 -1.78 -20.87 18.81
N ASP A 64 -1.24 -20.48 17.65
CA ASP A 64 0.11 -19.91 17.51
C ASP A 64 0.10 -18.40 17.20
N GLY A 65 -1.07 -17.76 17.33
CA GLY A 65 -1.28 -16.35 17.02
C GLY A 65 -1.18 -15.43 18.25
N PRO A 66 -1.06 -14.11 18.04
CA PRO A 66 -1.18 -13.14 19.11
C PRO A 66 -2.54 -13.25 19.82
N PRO A 67 -2.63 -12.90 21.11
CA PRO A 67 -3.92 -12.83 21.79
C PRO A 67 -4.78 -11.71 21.19
N VAL A 68 -6.10 -11.90 21.22
CA VAL A 68 -7.05 -10.83 20.92
C VAL A 68 -7.13 -9.91 22.14
N THR A 69 -6.84 -8.62 21.96
CA THR A 69 -6.79 -7.66 23.07
C THR A 69 -7.83 -6.55 23.01
N SER A 70 -8.60 -6.48 21.93
CA SER A 70 -9.57 -5.43 21.66
C SER A 70 -10.97 -6.00 21.40
N PRO A 71 -12.06 -5.23 21.63
CA PRO A 71 -13.38 -5.56 21.11
C PRO A 71 -13.35 -5.77 19.60
N ARG A 72 -14.05 -6.80 19.13
CA ARG A 72 -14.18 -7.12 17.71
C ARG A 72 -15.60 -7.45 17.35
N VAL A 73 -15.95 -7.22 16.10
CA VAL A 73 -17.25 -7.60 15.54
C VAL A 73 -17.06 -8.59 14.41
N LYS A 74 -17.90 -9.63 14.36
CA LYS A 74 -17.85 -10.67 13.34
C LYS A 74 -18.67 -10.28 12.11
N PHE A 75 -18.04 -10.32 10.95
CA PHE A 75 -18.63 -10.08 9.65
C PHE A 75 -19.27 -11.34 9.07
N SER A 76 -20.06 -11.12 8.02
CA SER A 76 -20.81 -12.11 7.26
C SER A 76 -19.91 -13.16 6.60
N ASP A 77 -18.70 -12.76 6.20
CA ASP A 77 -17.66 -13.64 5.64
C ASP A 77 -16.86 -14.40 6.72
N GLY A 78 -17.17 -14.17 8.00
CA GLY A 78 -16.57 -14.84 9.14
C GLY A 78 -15.35 -14.12 9.74
N ARG A 79 -14.80 -13.09 9.08
CA ARG A 79 -13.72 -12.27 9.64
C ARG A 79 -14.20 -11.46 10.84
N HIS A 80 -13.28 -11.09 11.71
CA HIS A 80 -13.51 -10.15 12.81
C HIS A 80 -12.75 -8.86 12.55
N LEU A 81 -13.42 -7.71 12.65
CA LEU A 81 -12.72 -6.42 12.70
C LEU A 81 -12.72 -5.87 14.12
N ALA A 82 -11.54 -5.47 14.59
CA ALA A 82 -11.33 -4.81 15.87
C ALA A 82 -11.65 -3.32 15.76
N TYR A 83 -12.26 -2.78 16.81
CA TYR A 83 -12.70 -1.39 16.83
C TYR A 83 -12.52 -0.74 18.20
N ARG A 84 -12.56 0.60 18.20
CA ARG A 84 -12.53 1.44 19.39
C ARG A 84 -13.50 2.60 19.21
N GLU A 85 -14.28 2.87 20.24
CA GLU A 85 -15.26 3.96 20.27
C GLU A 85 -14.71 5.11 21.13
N ALA A 86 -14.96 6.35 20.74
CA ALA A 86 -14.57 7.54 21.50
C ALA A 86 -15.53 8.71 21.25
N GLY A 87 -15.42 9.77 22.05
CA GLY A 87 -16.30 10.94 22.00
C GLY A 87 -17.52 10.78 22.91
N VAL A 88 -18.65 11.40 22.53
CA VAL A 88 -19.90 11.26 23.29
C VAL A 88 -20.50 9.86 23.12
N PRO A 89 -21.37 9.39 24.04
CA PRO A 89 -22.09 8.12 23.86
C PRO A 89 -22.82 8.06 22.51
N LYS A 90 -22.82 6.88 21.87
CA LYS A 90 -23.37 6.68 20.52
C LYS A 90 -24.84 7.07 20.40
N GLU A 91 -25.58 6.92 21.49
CA GLU A 91 -27.02 7.20 21.64
C GLU A 91 -27.30 8.70 21.74
N GLU A 92 -26.32 9.50 22.19
CA GLU A 92 -26.40 10.96 22.29
C GLU A 92 -25.79 11.66 21.07
N ALA A 93 -25.07 10.93 20.24
CA ALA A 93 -24.32 11.47 19.11
C ALA A 93 -25.25 12.00 18.01
N LYS A 94 -24.98 13.24 17.57
CA LYS A 94 -25.58 13.81 16.35
C LYS A 94 -24.74 13.49 15.13
N HIS A 95 -23.42 13.47 15.30
CA HIS A 95 -22.46 13.21 14.24
C HIS A 95 -21.66 11.97 14.57
N LYS A 96 -21.77 10.94 13.73
CA LYS A 96 -21.04 9.68 13.87
C LYS A 96 -20.02 9.57 12.77
N ILE A 97 -18.75 9.52 13.15
CA ILE A 97 -17.61 9.61 12.25
C ILE A 97 -16.83 8.30 12.31
N VAL A 98 -16.72 7.60 11.19
CA VAL A 98 -15.82 6.45 11.04
C VAL A 98 -14.44 6.98 10.63
N VAL A 99 -13.43 6.74 11.46
CA VAL A 99 -12.06 7.20 11.21
C VAL A 99 -11.22 6.03 10.71
N ILE A 100 -10.63 6.21 9.54
CA ILE A 100 -9.85 5.22 8.82
C ILE A 100 -8.37 5.58 8.92
N HIS A 101 -7.62 4.75 9.64
CA HIS A 101 -6.21 4.99 9.91
C HIS A 101 -5.32 4.84 8.67
N GLY A 102 -4.18 5.54 8.70
CA GLY A 102 -3.18 5.49 7.64
C GLY A 102 -2.29 4.25 7.65
N PHE A 103 -1.17 4.35 6.93
CA PHE A 103 -0.14 3.33 6.91
C PHE A 103 0.50 3.19 8.29
N ASP A 104 0.73 1.95 8.71
CA ASP A 104 1.39 1.64 9.98
C ASP A 104 0.77 2.34 11.21
N SER A 105 -0.55 2.33 11.23
CA SER A 105 -1.39 2.91 12.29
C SER A 105 -2.47 1.90 12.69
N SER A 106 -3.33 2.26 13.64
CA SER A 106 -4.39 1.38 14.14
C SER A 106 -5.60 2.19 14.59
N LYS A 107 -6.64 1.50 15.03
CA LYS A 107 -7.80 2.08 15.72
C LYS A 107 -7.43 2.91 16.95
N ASP A 108 -6.24 2.72 17.49
CA ASP A 108 -5.75 3.37 18.71
C ASP A 108 -5.12 4.75 18.41
N LEU A 109 -5.16 5.21 17.16
CA LEU A 109 -4.77 6.58 16.81
C LEU A 109 -5.65 7.60 17.54
N ASN A 110 -5.07 8.67 18.04
CA ASN A 110 -5.81 9.72 18.74
C ASN A 110 -5.85 11.00 17.91
N LEU A 111 -7.06 11.51 17.68
CA LEU A 111 -7.27 12.82 17.06
C LEU A 111 -7.24 13.88 18.17
N PRO A 112 -6.44 14.95 18.05
CA PRO A 112 -6.35 16.02 19.05
C PRO A 112 -7.50 17.02 18.93
N ALA A 113 -8.73 16.51 18.81
CA ALA A 113 -9.95 17.30 18.75
C ALA A 113 -10.24 17.92 20.12
N PRO A 114 -10.54 19.23 20.21
CA PRO A 114 -10.92 19.87 21.48
C PRO A 114 -12.15 19.20 22.08
N GLN A 115 -12.12 18.94 23.39
CA GLN A 115 -13.24 18.28 24.08
C GLN A 115 -14.55 19.07 23.97
N GLU A 116 -14.47 20.40 24.07
CA GLU A 116 -15.62 21.31 23.89
C GLU A 116 -16.28 21.12 22.52
N LEU A 117 -15.49 21.01 21.45
CA LEU A 117 -15.99 20.75 20.10
C LEU A 117 -16.73 19.40 20.01
N ILE A 118 -16.16 18.35 20.60
CA ILE A 118 -16.75 17.01 20.63
C ILE A 118 -18.12 17.05 21.34
N GLU A 119 -18.19 17.76 22.46
CA GLU A 119 -19.40 17.85 23.29
C GLU A 119 -20.49 18.72 22.66
N ASP A 120 -20.12 19.87 22.07
CA ASP A 120 -21.03 20.81 21.42
C ASP A 120 -21.65 20.22 20.16
N LEU A 121 -20.82 19.60 19.33
CA LEU A 121 -21.25 18.97 18.08
C LEU A 121 -21.76 17.54 18.31
N LYS A 122 -21.70 17.01 19.53
CA LYS A 122 -22.12 15.63 19.87
C LYS A 122 -21.48 14.60 18.93
N ILE A 123 -20.14 14.65 18.86
CA ILE A 123 -19.35 13.81 17.96
C ILE A 123 -19.05 12.47 18.63
N TYR A 124 -19.38 11.40 17.92
CA TYR A 124 -18.95 10.04 18.21
C TYR A 124 -17.97 9.59 17.14
N PHE A 125 -16.82 9.08 17.56
CA PHE A 125 -15.81 8.50 16.69
C PHE A 125 -15.82 6.98 16.80
N LEU A 126 -15.83 6.32 15.64
CA LEU A 126 -15.55 4.90 15.50
C LEU A 126 -14.24 4.72 14.77
N PHE A 127 -13.25 4.18 15.47
CA PHE A 127 -11.97 3.77 14.90
C PHE A 127 -11.98 2.25 14.72
N PHE A 128 -11.31 1.73 13.70
CA PHE A 128 -11.16 0.29 13.50
C PHE A 128 -9.81 -0.06 12.90
N ASP A 129 -9.33 -1.26 13.21
CA ASP A 129 -8.14 -1.81 12.57
C ASP A 129 -8.54 -2.30 11.17
N ARG A 130 -7.90 -1.79 10.12
CA ARG A 130 -8.14 -2.29 8.75
C ARG A 130 -7.73 -3.77 8.63
N ALA A 131 -8.21 -4.47 7.61
CA ALA A 131 -7.94 -5.89 7.43
C ALA A 131 -6.42 -6.19 7.48
N GLY A 132 -6.01 -7.10 8.37
CA GLY A 132 -4.60 -7.48 8.58
C GLY A 132 -3.78 -6.58 9.51
N TYR A 133 -4.36 -5.49 10.02
CA TYR A 133 -3.78 -4.64 11.06
C TYR A 133 -4.28 -5.05 12.45
N GLY A 134 -3.44 -4.84 13.45
CA GLY A 134 -3.85 -4.94 14.86
C GLY A 134 -4.58 -6.26 15.16
N ASP A 135 -5.77 -6.15 15.75
CA ASP A 135 -6.59 -7.31 16.15
C ASP A 135 -7.62 -7.76 15.08
N SER A 136 -7.63 -7.11 13.90
CA SER A 136 -8.55 -7.40 12.78
C SER A 136 -8.06 -8.53 11.90
N ASP A 137 -8.91 -9.51 11.63
CA ASP A 137 -8.57 -10.64 10.77
C ASP A 137 -8.11 -10.19 9.36
N PRO A 138 -7.14 -10.90 8.75
CA PRO A 138 -6.71 -10.65 7.38
C PRO A 138 -7.85 -10.82 6.37
N ASN A 139 -7.77 -10.09 5.26
CA ASN A 139 -8.62 -10.34 4.08
C ASN A 139 -7.75 -10.86 2.92
N PRO A 140 -7.74 -12.17 2.64
CA PRO A 140 -6.97 -12.72 1.53
C PRO A 140 -7.37 -12.13 0.17
N SER A 141 -8.64 -11.75 0.03
CA SER A 141 -9.23 -11.14 -1.17
C SER A 141 -9.28 -9.60 -1.10
N ARG A 142 -8.49 -8.99 -0.21
CA ARG A 142 -8.45 -7.53 -0.03
C ARG A 142 -8.27 -6.83 -1.37
N SER A 143 -9.13 -5.86 -1.61
CA SER A 143 -9.16 -4.99 -2.78
C SER A 143 -9.62 -3.61 -2.37
N VAL A 144 -9.46 -2.61 -3.23
CA VAL A 144 -10.04 -1.28 -3.00
C VAL A 144 -11.52 -1.39 -2.70
N LYS A 145 -12.26 -2.17 -3.51
CA LYS A 145 -13.71 -2.38 -3.35
C LYS A 145 -14.10 -3.01 -2.01
N SER A 146 -13.34 -3.99 -1.51
CA SER A 146 -13.68 -4.65 -0.25
C SER A 146 -13.60 -3.70 0.95
N GLU A 147 -12.73 -2.67 0.91
CA GLU A 147 -12.62 -1.70 2.01
C GLU A 147 -13.93 -0.94 2.26
N ALA A 148 -14.65 -0.56 1.19
CA ALA A 148 -15.94 0.12 1.33
C ALA A 148 -16.98 -0.77 2.01
N TYR A 149 -17.00 -2.07 1.67
CA TYR A 149 -17.92 -3.01 2.30
C TYR A 149 -17.51 -3.37 3.72
N ASP A 150 -16.21 -3.35 4.05
CA ASP A 150 -15.75 -3.49 5.42
C ASP A 150 -16.24 -2.31 6.28
N VAL A 151 -16.15 -1.08 5.77
CA VAL A 151 -16.69 0.12 6.44
C VAL A 151 -18.21 0.04 6.58
N GLN A 152 -18.92 -0.37 5.52
CA GLN A 152 -20.38 -0.51 5.55
C GLN A 152 -20.82 -1.55 6.58
N GLU A 153 -20.24 -2.76 6.53
CA GLU A 153 -20.63 -3.85 7.41
C GLU A 153 -20.25 -3.55 8.86
N LEU A 154 -19.12 -2.89 9.11
CA LEU A 154 -18.76 -2.39 10.43
C LEU A 154 -19.84 -1.45 10.98
N ALA A 155 -20.25 -0.47 10.18
CA ALA A 155 -21.28 0.49 10.55
C ALA A 155 -22.63 -0.18 10.81
N ASP A 156 -23.01 -1.19 10.02
CA ASP A 156 -24.25 -1.95 10.18
C ASP A 156 -24.23 -2.79 11.47
N LYS A 157 -23.15 -3.54 11.70
CA LYS A 157 -23.03 -4.41 12.88
C LYS A 157 -22.99 -3.63 14.19
N LEU A 158 -22.38 -2.45 14.19
CA LEU A 158 -22.29 -1.57 15.35
C LEU A 158 -23.46 -0.58 15.44
N GLN A 159 -24.42 -0.66 14.50
CA GLN A 159 -25.62 0.16 14.46
C GLN A 159 -25.31 1.67 14.48
N ILE A 160 -24.34 2.08 13.66
CA ILE A 160 -23.92 3.47 13.55
C ILE A 160 -25.03 4.31 12.91
N GLY A 161 -25.78 3.75 11.96
CA GLY A 161 -26.93 4.40 11.35
C GLY A 161 -26.98 4.19 9.84
N SER A 162 -28.02 4.73 9.21
CA SER A 162 -28.19 4.66 7.75
C SER A 162 -27.13 5.47 7.01
N LYS A 163 -26.76 6.64 7.53
CA LYS A 163 -25.67 7.48 7.04
C LYS A 163 -24.70 7.85 8.15
N PHE A 164 -23.42 7.98 7.79
CA PHE A 164 -22.35 8.37 8.70
C PHE A 164 -21.26 9.16 7.96
N TYR A 165 -20.44 9.90 8.70
CA TYR A 165 -19.30 10.62 8.15
C TYR A 165 -18.07 9.71 8.12
N VAL A 166 -17.15 9.98 7.21
CA VAL A 166 -15.88 9.25 7.13
C VAL A 166 -14.70 10.21 7.09
N ILE A 167 -13.64 9.89 7.85
CA ILE A 167 -12.35 10.59 7.78
C ILE A 167 -11.28 9.56 7.44
N GLY A 168 -10.60 9.73 6.31
CA GLY A 168 -9.48 8.88 5.91
C GLY A 168 -8.17 9.64 5.96
N ILE A 169 -7.17 9.10 6.65
CA ILE A 169 -5.88 9.76 6.86
C ILE A 169 -4.80 9.04 6.05
N SER A 170 -4.05 9.75 5.20
CA SER A 170 -2.96 9.17 4.42
C SER A 170 -3.43 7.97 3.58
N LEU A 171 -2.87 6.76 3.76
CA LEU A 171 -3.39 5.54 3.12
C LEU A 171 -4.82 5.18 3.52
N GLY A 172 -5.31 5.66 4.67
CA GLY A 172 -6.72 5.55 5.06
C GLY A 172 -7.68 6.31 4.15
N ALA A 173 -7.15 7.12 3.21
CA ALA A 173 -7.95 7.83 2.22
C ALA A 173 -8.39 6.97 1.02
N TYR A 174 -7.65 5.90 0.65
CA TYR A 174 -8.11 5.05 -0.46
C TYR A 174 -9.39 4.25 -0.15
N PRO A 175 -9.62 3.78 1.10
CA PRO A 175 -10.93 3.33 1.54
C PRO A 175 -12.02 4.39 1.36
N ILE A 176 -11.73 5.69 1.49
CA ILE A 176 -12.70 6.77 1.27
C ILE A 176 -13.08 6.87 -0.21
N TYR A 177 -12.11 6.85 -1.13
CA TYR A 177 -12.41 6.76 -2.57
C TYR A 177 -13.28 5.54 -2.90
N SER A 178 -13.00 4.41 -2.25
CA SER A 178 -13.85 3.22 -2.36
C SER A 178 -15.27 3.47 -1.83
N CYS A 179 -15.41 4.12 -0.66
CA CYS A 179 -16.72 4.44 -0.10
C CYS A 179 -17.53 5.36 -1.01
N LEU A 180 -16.90 6.39 -1.56
CA LEU A 180 -17.50 7.30 -2.54
C LEU A 180 -17.98 6.56 -3.80
N LYS A 181 -17.24 5.52 -4.22
CA LYS A 181 -17.61 4.72 -5.39
C LYS A 181 -18.76 3.74 -5.13
N TYR A 182 -18.66 2.95 -4.06
CA TYR A 182 -19.47 1.74 -3.88
C TYR A 182 -20.59 1.89 -2.85
N ILE A 183 -20.44 2.81 -1.88
CA ILE A 183 -21.43 3.04 -0.83
C ILE A 183 -21.78 4.53 -0.63
N PRO A 184 -21.87 5.38 -1.68
CA PRO A 184 -22.11 6.82 -1.51
C PRO A 184 -23.41 7.12 -0.75
N HIS A 185 -24.42 6.29 -0.93
CA HIS A 185 -25.71 6.38 -0.22
C HIS A 185 -25.62 6.21 1.31
N ARG A 186 -24.50 5.68 1.83
CA ARG A 186 -24.21 5.51 3.26
C ARG A 186 -23.44 6.69 3.86
N LEU A 187 -23.02 7.64 3.05
CA LEU A 187 -22.21 8.77 3.51
C LEU A 187 -23.09 9.97 3.86
N ALA A 188 -22.77 10.64 4.95
CA ALA A 188 -23.25 11.98 5.31
C ALA A 188 -22.25 13.07 4.92
N GLY A 189 -20.96 12.71 4.81
CA GLY A 189 -19.87 13.57 4.39
C GLY A 189 -18.56 12.79 4.43
N ALA A 190 -17.54 13.27 3.73
CA ALA A 190 -16.24 12.63 3.69
C ALA A 190 -15.09 13.64 3.77
N SER A 191 -14.07 13.34 4.56
CA SER A 191 -12.83 14.11 4.59
C SER A 191 -11.63 13.21 4.34
N LEU A 192 -10.86 13.53 3.31
CA LEU A 192 -9.61 12.89 2.98
C LEU A 192 -8.48 13.80 3.46
N VAL A 193 -7.67 13.36 4.40
CA VAL A 193 -6.60 14.17 5.01
C VAL A 193 -5.25 13.61 4.60
N VAL A 194 -4.41 14.45 4.00
CA VAL A 194 -3.15 14.12 3.32
C VAL A 194 -3.27 12.86 2.45
N PRO A 195 -4.31 12.74 1.61
CA PRO A 195 -4.64 11.48 0.98
C PRO A 195 -3.50 10.95 0.13
N PHE A 196 -3.24 9.65 0.23
CA PHE A 196 -2.34 8.97 -0.70
C PHE A 196 -2.76 9.23 -2.17
N VAL A 197 -1.80 9.15 -3.08
CA VAL A 197 -2.03 9.31 -4.51
C VAL A 197 -1.49 8.11 -5.29
N HIS A 198 -2.20 7.71 -6.34
CA HIS A 198 -1.74 6.66 -7.25
C HIS A 198 -1.15 7.28 -8.53
N TYR A 199 0.17 7.18 -8.68
CA TYR A 199 0.88 7.82 -9.81
C TYR A 199 0.55 7.24 -11.19
N TRP A 200 -0.11 6.08 -11.24
CA TRP A 200 -0.54 5.44 -12.49
C TRP A 200 -2.05 5.51 -12.76
N TRP A 201 -2.82 6.36 -12.07
CA TRP A 201 -4.22 6.61 -12.48
C TRP A 201 -4.25 7.17 -13.91
N PRO A 202 -4.96 6.53 -14.87
CA PRO A 202 -5.08 7.02 -16.24
C PRO A 202 -5.61 8.45 -16.39
N CYS A 203 -6.38 8.94 -15.41
CA CYS A 203 -6.89 10.31 -15.41
C CYS A 203 -5.83 11.41 -15.23
N LEU A 204 -4.60 11.05 -14.80
CA LEU A 204 -3.53 12.01 -14.55
C LEU A 204 -2.76 12.35 -15.84
N PRO A 205 -2.48 13.64 -16.12
CA PRO A 205 -1.54 14.03 -17.15
C PRO A 205 -0.16 13.41 -16.91
N ALA A 206 0.45 12.83 -17.95
CA ALA A 206 1.71 12.09 -17.83
C ALA A 206 2.87 12.93 -17.27
N ASN A 207 2.90 14.24 -17.56
CA ASN A 207 3.89 15.16 -17.01
C ASN A 207 3.68 15.38 -15.50
N LEU A 208 2.43 15.55 -15.06
CA LEU A 208 2.08 15.75 -13.66
C LEU A 208 2.43 14.51 -12.82
N SER A 209 2.02 13.33 -13.28
CA SER A 209 2.31 12.08 -12.58
C SER A 209 3.81 11.81 -12.51
N SER A 210 4.54 12.04 -13.61
CA SER A 210 6.00 11.88 -13.64
C SER A 210 6.71 12.87 -12.72
N GLU A 211 6.32 14.14 -12.71
CA GLU A 211 6.92 15.15 -11.84
C GLU A 211 6.68 14.82 -10.36
N ALA A 212 5.44 14.52 -9.98
CA ALA A 212 5.10 14.15 -8.61
C ALA A 212 5.84 12.90 -8.17
N PHE A 213 5.92 11.88 -9.02
CA PHE A 213 6.63 10.64 -8.73
C PHE A 213 8.14 10.83 -8.56
N ASN A 214 8.76 11.68 -9.40
CA ASN A 214 10.19 11.95 -9.34
C ASN A 214 10.62 12.76 -8.11
N ARG A 215 9.68 13.39 -7.38
CA ARG A 215 9.94 14.05 -6.09
C ARG A 215 10.16 13.05 -4.95
N LEU A 216 9.67 11.82 -5.09
CA LEU A 216 9.88 10.78 -4.09
C LEU A 216 11.35 10.35 -4.05
N LEU A 217 11.78 9.84 -2.89
CA LEU A 217 13.08 9.20 -2.78
C LEU A 217 13.18 8.00 -3.72
N ALA A 218 14.37 7.76 -4.28
CA ALA A 218 14.58 6.71 -5.28
C ALA A 218 14.12 5.32 -4.81
N GLN A 219 14.30 5.01 -3.53
CA GLN A 219 13.83 3.76 -2.93
C GLN A 219 12.30 3.62 -2.94
N ASP A 220 11.57 4.70 -2.66
CA ASP A 220 10.10 4.70 -2.69
C ASP A 220 9.60 4.57 -4.13
N GLN A 221 10.25 5.24 -5.08
CA GLN A 221 9.96 5.09 -6.50
C GLN A 221 10.09 3.61 -6.94
N TRP A 222 11.18 2.94 -6.57
CA TRP A 222 11.36 1.54 -6.92
C TRP A 222 10.35 0.63 -6.23
N SER A 223 10.09 0.82 -4.93
CA SER A 223 9.09 0.03 -4.21
C SER A 223 7.70 0.16 -4.81
N PHE A 224 7.25 1.38 -5.13
CA PHE A 224 5.94 1.58 -5.74
C PHE A 224 5.88 1.00 -7.16
N ARG A 225 6.97 1.06 -7.94
CA ARG A 225 7.04 0.37 -9.25
C ARG A 225 6.90 -1.14 -9.11
N VAL A 226 7.56 -1.74 -8.13
CA VAL A 226 7.46 -3.19 -7.87
C VAL A 226 6.05 -3.54 -7.41
N ALA A 227 5.46 -2.77 -6.49
CA ALA A 227 4.08 -2.96 -6.04
C ALA A 227 3.08 -2.89 -7.21
N HIS A 228 3.27 -1.94 -8.12
CA HIS A 228 2.37 -1.73 -9.25
C HIS A 228 2.54 -2.74 -10.39
N TYR A 229 3.76 -2.93 -10.88
CA TYR A 229 4.02 -3.74 -12.09
C TYR A 229 4.25 -5.21 -11.80
N THR A 230 4.82 -5.54 -10.64
CA THR A 230 5.19 -6.92 -10.26
C THR A 230 4.84 -7.22 -8.80
N PRO A 231 3.56 -7.06 -8.37
CA PRO A 231 3.17 -7.21 -6.98
C PRO A 231 3.55 -8.56 -6.36
N TRP A 232 3.61 -9.62 -7.17
CA TRP A 232 4.03 -10.96 -6.73
C TRP A 232 5.49 -11.03 -6.23
N LEU A 233 6.36 -10.07 -6.62
CA LEU A 233 7.73 -9.92 -6.13
C LEU A 233 7.85 -8.97 -4.94
N PHE A 234 6.77 -8.29 -4.55
CA PHE A 234 6.87 -7.20 -3.60
C PHE A 234 7.37 -7.66 -2.22
N TYR A 235 6.93 -8.82 -1.73
CA TYR A 235 7.47 -9.40 -0.49
C TYR A 235 8.98 -9.62 -0.56
N TRP A 236 9.47 -10.23 -1.64
CA TRP A 236 10.90 -10.45 -1.84
C TRP A 236 11.64 -9.11 -1.86
N TRP A 237 11.16 -8.14 -2.63
CA TRP A 237 11.76 -6.80 -2.72
C TRP A 237 11.90 -6.14 -1.34
N MET A 238 10.83 -6.19 -0.54
CA MET A 238 10.78 -5.57 0.78
C MET A 238 11.66 -6.25 1.85
N THR A 239 12.08 -7.50 1.62
CA THR A 239 12.91 -8.27 2.57
C THR A 239 14.41 -8.22 2.26
N GLN A 240 14.79 -7.54 1.19
CA GLN A 240 16.20 -7.46 0.82
C GLN A 240 17.00 -6.53 1.72
N LYS A 241 18.26 -6.90 2.00
CA LYS A 241 19.18 -6.14 2.87
C LYS A 241 20.17 -5.25 2.13
N TRP A 242 20.36 -5.48 0.83
CA TRP A 242 21.32 -4.74 -0.01
C TRP A 242 20.84 -3.34 -0.43
N PHE A 243 19.58 -3.00 -0.20
CA PHE A 243 19.02 -1.68 -0.43
C PHE A 243 17.86 -1.44 0.55
N SER A 244 17.62 -0.17 0.89
CA SER A 244 16.44 0.23 1.65
C SER A 244 15.21 0.15 0.74
N SER A 245 14.16 -0.53 1.19
CA SER A 245 12.97 -0.74 0.37
C SER A 245 12.01 0.46 0.42
N LEU A 246 11.56 0.89 1.60
CA LEU A 246 10.61 2.00 1.71
C LEU A 246 11.04 2.98 2.83
N SER A 247 11.10 4.28 2.53
CA SER A 247 11.63 5.32 3.42
C SER A 247 10.89 5.42 4.75
N ILE A 248 9.56 5.34 4.72
CA ILE A 248 8.73 5.38 5.92
C ILE A 248 8.97 4.15 6.81
N MET A 249 9.20 2.97 6.22
CA MET A 249 9.53 1.75 6.96
C MET A 249 10.97 1.76 7.49
N ALA A 250 11.87 2.47 6.81
CA ALA A 250 13.24 2.67 7.24
C ALA A 250 13.39 3.75 8.33
N GLY A 251 12.30 4.44 8.73
CA GLY A 251 12.34 5.52 9.71
C GLY A 251 13.13 6.74 9.21
N ASN A 252 13.13 7.00 7.91
CA ASN A 252 13.89 8.11 7.34
C ASN A 252 13.25 9.45 7.68
N MET A 253 13.84 10.18 8.62
CA MET A 253 13.32 11.47 9.10
C MET A 253 13.32 12.58 8.03
N ALA A 254 14.06 12.43 6.92
CA ALA A 254 14.12 13.42 5.85
C ALA A 254 12.78 13.60 5.10
N ILE A 255 11.87 12.63 5.21
CA ILE A 255 10.55 12.66 4.57
C ILE A 255 9.54 13.52 5.35
N PHE A 256 9.91 14.06 6.51
CA PHE A 256 9.03 14.88 7.33
C PHE A 256 9.37 16.38 7.19
N SER A 257 8.34 17.22 7.23
CA SER A 257 8.47 18.68 7.28
C SER A 257 8.88 19.15 8.69
N GLN A 258 9.17 20.45 8.84
CA GLN A 258 9.49 20.99 10.17
C GLN A 258 8.29 20.92 11.12
N SER A 259 7.06 21.07 10.62
CA SER A 259 5.85 20.92 11.43
C SER A 259 5.67 19.47 11.90
N ASP A 260 5.94 18.50 11.02
CA ASP A 260 5.83 17.08 11.35
C ASP A 260 6.84 16.67 12.43
N LEU A 261 8.08 17.17 12.32
CA LEU A 261 9.13 16.89 13.31
C LEU A 261 8.73 17.35 14.72
N LYS A 262 8.05 18.50 14.86
CA LYS A 262 7.53 18.98 16.16
C LYS A 262 6.44 18.06 16.72
N ILE A 263 5.61 17.46 15.87
CA ILE A 263 4.58 16.50 16.30
C ILE A 263 5.25 15.19 16.75
N LEU A 264 6.23 14.71 15.98
CA LEU A 264 7.00 13.51 16.32
C LEU A 264 7.79 13.66 17.63
N GLU A 265 8.36 14.84 17.88
CA GLU A 265 9.04 15.17 19.14
C GLU A 265 8.09 15.01 20.34
N LYS A 266 6.89 15.60 20.28
CA LYS A 266 5.86 15.44 21.32
C LYS A 266 5.46 13.97 21.54
N TRP A 267 5.35 13.18 20.46
CA TRP A 267 5.04 11.76 20.57
C TRP A 267 6.19 10.95 21.19
N SER A 268 7.44 11.38 21.00
CA SER A 268 8.59 10.73 21.61
C SER A 268 8.65 10.94 23.12
N GLU A 269 8.10 12.04 23.63
CA GLU A 269 8.00 12.34 25.07
C GLU A 269 6.94 11.47 25.77
N ALA A 270 5.89 11.09 25.04
CA ALA A 270 4.80 10.23 25.53
C ALA A 270 4.51 9.11 24.53
N PRO A 271 5.39 8.09 24.43
CA PRO A 271 5.26 7.04 23.44
C PRO A 271 3.96 6.25 23.64
N ASN A 272 3.20 6.08 22.57
CA ASN A 272 2.00 5.26 22.58
C ASN A 272 2.37 3.80 22.89
N VAL A 273 1.87 3.30 24.01
CA VAL A 273 2.00 1.88 24.38
C VAL A 273 1.20 1.04 23.38
N GLY A 274 1.78 -0.05 22.86
CA GLY A 274 1.07 -0.97 21.97
C GLY A 274 1.30 -0.76 20.47
N GLN A 275 2.23 0.11 20.05
CA GLN A 275 2.56 0.28 18.62
C GLN A 275 3.05 -1.03 17.97
N GLU A 276 3.68 -1.92 18.74
CA GLU A 276 4.09 -3.24 18.27
C GLU A 276 2.90 -4.11 17.81
N LYS A 277 1.70 -3.84 18.34
CA LYS A 277 0.48 -4.58 17.99
C LYS A 277 -0.01 -4.28 16.58
N ILE A 278 0.31 -3.10 16.04
CA ILE A 278 -0.09 -2.68 14.68
C ILE A 278 0.25 -3.75 13.65
N ARG A 279 1.45 -4.35 13.80
CA ARG A 279 2.04 -5.32 12.87
C ARG A 279 2.07 -6.75 13.42
N GLN A 280 1.35 -7.06 14.49
CA GLN A 280 1.48 -8.34 15.22
C GLN A 280 1.15 -9.58 14.38
N GLN A 281 0.35 -9.40 13.33
CA GLN A 281 0.01 -10.47 12.38
C GLN A 281 1.09 -10.71 11.32
N GLY A 282 2.12 -9.84 11.28
CA GLY A 282 3.27 -9.91 10.40
C GLY A 282 3.37 -8.69 9.48
N VAL A 283 4.60 -8.20 9.27
CA VAL A 283 4.88 -7.02 8.44
C VAL A 283 4.35 -7.16 7.01
N TYR A 284 4.41 -8.37 6.44
CA TYR A 284 3.84 -8.61 5.12
C TYR A 284 2.33 -8.38 5.09
N GLU A 285 1.60 -8.95 6.06
CA GLU A 285 0.14 -8.86 6.08
C GLU A 285 -0.33 -7.43 6.39
N SER A 286 0.28 -6.77 7.37
CA SER A 286 -0.15 -5.43 7.76
C SER A 286 0.32 -4.38 6.76
N LEU A 287 1.62 -4.35 6.41
CA LEU A 287 2.19 -3.25 5.64
C LEU A 287 2.32 -3.53 4.15
N HIS A 288 2.88 -4.69 3.78
CA HIS A 288 3.18 -4.93 2.35
C HIS A 288 1.91 -5.11 1.53
N ARG A 289 0.94 -5.87 2.06
CA ARG A 289 -0.38 -6.04 1.43
C ARG A 289 -1.11 -4.72 1.27
N ASP A 290 -0.99 -3.80 2.23
CA ASP A 290 -1.64 -2.48 2.14
C ASP A 290 -1.07 -1.66 0.98
N ILE A 291 0.26 -1.66 0.80
CA ILE A 291 0.93 -1.01 -0.33
C ILE A 291 0.59 -1.68 -1.67
N MET A 292 0.53 -3.02 -1.69
CA MET A 292 0.17 -3.77 -2.90
C MET A 292 -1.27 -3.50 -3.35
N VAL A 293 -2.20 -3.32 -2.42
CA VAL A 293 -3.58 -2.96 -2.72
C VAL A 293 -3.67 -1.49 -3.15
N SER A 294 -3.01 -0.59 -2.42
CA SER A 294 -3.08 0.84 -2.71
C SER A 294 -2.46 1.21 -4.06
N TYR A 295 -1.35 0.58 -4.46
CA TYR A 295 -0.71 0.78 -5.78
C TYR A 295 -1.04 -0.32 -6.81
N GLY A 296 -2.01 -1.18 -6.50
CA GLY A 296 -2.51 -2.20 -7.41
C GLY A 296 -3.35 -1.61 -8.54
N LYS A 297 -3.89 -2.46 -9.41
CA LYS A 297 -4.82 -1.99 -10.46
C LYS A 297 -6.21 -1.77 -9.86
N TRP A 298 -6.69 -0.54 -9.91
CA TRP A 298 -8.04 -0.17 -9.48
C TRP A 298 -9.05 -0.37 -10.62
N GLU A 299 -10.30 -0.63 -10.27
CA GLU A 299 -11.41 -0.74 -11.24
C GLU A 299 -11.93 0.63 -11.70
N PHE A 300 -11.50 1.71 -11.04
CA PHE A 300 -11.93 3.08 -11.30
C PHE A 300 -10.80 4.07 -11.00
N ASP A 301 -10.90 5.25 -11.61
CA ASP A 301 -10.11 6.42 -11.29
C ASP A 301 -10.90 7.41 -10.43
N PRO A 302 -10.23 8.30 -9.67
CA PRO A 302 -10.93 9.36 -8.94
C PRO A 302 -11.86 10.22 -9.82
N MET A 303 -11.54 10.39 -11.11
CA MET A 303 -12.39 11.14 -12.05
C MET A 303 -13.68 10.41 -12.45
N ASP A 304 -13.79 9.10 -12.20
CA ASP A 304 -15.01 8.32 -12.43
C ASP A 304 -16.02 8.46 -11.29
N LEU A 305 -15.66 9.21 -10.24
CA LEU A 305 -16.53 9.49 -9.10
C LEU A 305 -17.52 10.60 -9.46
N VAL A 306 -18.78 10.36 -9.12
CA VAL A 306 -19.86 11.33 -9.25
C VAL A 306 -20.06 11.98 -7.89
N ASN A 307 -20.43 13.27 -7.88
CA ASN A 307 -20.78 13.98 -6.65
C ASN A 307 -21.83 13.17 -5.86
N PRO A 308 -21.51 12.66 -4.66
CA PRO A 308 -22.47 11.91 -3.86
C PRO A 308 -23.53 12.82 -3.20
N PHE A 309 -23.34 14.14 -3.23
CA PHE A 309 -24.21 15.15 -2.60
C PHE A 309 -24.61 16.24 -3.60
N PRO A 310 -25.41 15.92 -4.63
CA PRO A 310 -25.84 16.91 -5.64
C PRO A 310 -26.78 17.99 -5.06
N ASP A 311 -27.44 17.71 -3.94
CA ASP A 311 -28.40 18.61 -3.29
C ASP A 311 -27.80 19.33 -2.07
N ASN A 312 -26.46 19.30 -1.92
CA ASN A 312 -25.71 19.87 -0.80
C ASN A 312 -26.13 19.34 0.58
N GLU A 313 -26.60 18.09 0.62
CA GLU A 313 -26.95 17.38 1.86
C GLU A 313 -25.75 16.81 2.62
N GLY A 314 -24.55 17.03 2.07
CA GLY A 314 -23.25 16.63 2.60
C GLY A 314 -22.14 17.22 1.73
N SER A 315 -20.89 16.97 2.11
CA SER A 315 -19.72 17.52 1.43
C SER A 315 -18.55 16.54 1.41
N VAL A 316 -17.66 16.72 0.43
CA VAL A 316 -16.40 15.98 0.35
C VAL A 316 -15.24 16.95 0.41
N HIS A 317 -14.33 16.75 1.36
CA HIS A 317 -13.20 17.62 1.62
C HIS A 317 -11.89 16.88 1.35
N VAL A 318 -10.91 17.57 0.78
CA VAL A 318 -9.52 17.10 0.68
C VAL A 318 -8.65 18.12 1.39
N TRP A 319 -7.94 17.67 2.43
CA TRP A 319 -6.99 18.47 3.19
C TRP A 319 -5.58 18.05 2.85
N GLN A 320 -4.73 19.00 2.49
CA GLN A 320 -3.35 18.74 2.10
C GLN A 320 -2.40 19.71 2.78
N GLY A 321 -1.33 19.19 3.37
CA GLY A 321 -0.22 20.01 3.84
C GLY A 321 0.62 20.47 2.66
N TYR A 322 0.88 21.76 2.54
CA TYR A 322 1.73 22.30 1.46
C TYR A 322 3.19 21.87 1.61
N GLU A 323 3.66 21.68 2.86
CA GLU A 323 5.00 21.19 3.16
C GLU A 323 5.08 19.66 3.23
N ASP A 324 4.02 18.92 2.85
CA ASP A 324 4.02 17.46 2.83
C ASP A 324 5.08 16.93 1.85
N ARG A 325 6.05 16.19 2.40
CA ARG A 325 7.15 15.58 1.64
C ARG A 325 6.93 14.08 1.39
N ILE A 326 5.89 13.49 1.97
CA ILE A 326 5.51 12.09 1.76
C ILE A 326 4.56 12.00 0.56
N ILE A 327 3.54 12.85 0.54
CA ILE A 327 2.57 12.94 -0.55
C ILE A 327 2.61 14.34 -1.17
N PRO A 328 3.21 14.50 -2.37
CA PRO A 328 3.25 15.78 -3.05
C PRO A 328 1.83 16.30 -3.35
N TYR A 329 1.54 17.55 -2.96
CA TYR A 329 0.20 18.15 -3.06
C TYR A 329 -0.35 18.23 -4.50
N GLN A 330 0.51 18.20 -5.53
CA GLN A 330 0.17 18.56 -6.91
C GLN A 330 -0.93 17.67 -7.48
N ILE A 331 -0.91 16.37 -7.17
CA ILE A 331 -1.92 15.43 -7.66
C ILE A 331 -3.26 15.70 -6.96
N ASN A 332 -3.28 15.86 -5.65
CA ASN A 332 -4.50 16.12 -4.89
C ASN A 332 -5.15 17.46 -5.29
N ARG A 333 -4.33 18.49 -5.53
CA ARG A 333 -4.79 19.77 -6.08
C ARG A 333 -5.41 19.60 -7.45
N TYR A 334 -4.73 18.93 -8.38
CA TYR A 334 -5.24 18.67 -9.72
C TYR A 334 -6.56 17.90 -9.72
N LEU A 335 -6.67 16.84 -8.91
CA LEU A 335 -7.91 16.06 -8.80
C LEU A 335 -9.06 16.93 -8.33
N SER A 336 -8.83 17.76 -7.31
CA SER A 336 -9.86 18.62 -6.73
C SER A 336 -10.26 19.78 -7.66
N GLU A 337 -9.34 20.32 -8.47
CA GLU A 337 -9.66 21.31 -9.50
C GLU A 337 -10.58 20.76 -10.60
N LYS A 338 -10.48 19.45 -10.90
CA LYS A 338 -11.33 18.78 -11.91
C LYS A 338 -12.64 18.28 -11.34
N LEU A 339 -12.65 17.89 -10.08
CA LEU A 339 -13.84 17.44 -9.35
C LEU A 339 -14.38 18.61 -8.53
N SER A 340 -15.14 19.50 -9.16
CA SER A 340 -15.61 20.76 -8.55
C SER A 340 -16.50 20.61 -7.32
N TRP A 341 -16.96 19.39 -7.03
CA TRP A 341 -17.72 19.03 -5.83
C TRP A 341 -16.82 18.67 -4.63
N ILE A 342 -15.51 18.60 -4.82
CA ILE A 342 -14.53 18.44 -3.75
C ILE A 342 -14.07 19.81 -3.26
N HIS A 343 -14.24 20.04 -1.96
CA HIS A 343 -13.70 21.22 -1.28
C HIS A 343 -12.23 20.96 -0.93
N TYR A 344 -11.32 21.62 -1.65
CA TYR A 344 -9.88 21.49 -1.43
C TYR A 344 -9.36 22.52 -0.43
N HIS A 345 -8.65 22.03 0.59
CA HIS A 345 -8.06 22.81 1.67
C HIS A 345 -6.56 22.56 1.68
N GLU A 346 -5.78 23.58 1.32
CA GLU A 346 -4.32 23.50 1.36
C GLU A 346 -3.78 24.32 2.52
N VAL A 347 -3.05 23.66 3.42
CA VAL A 347 -2.57 24.25 4.66
C VAL A 347 -1.08 24.65 4.50
N PRO A 348 -0.75 25.95 4.45
CA PRO A 348 0.58 26.41 4.05
C PRO A 348 1.74 25.92 4.93
N ASP A 349 1.55 25.89 6.25
CA ASP A 349 2.62 25.58 7.22
C ASP A 349 2.54 24.15 7.77
N ALA A 350 1.81 23.26 7.10
CA ALA A 350 1.60 21.89 7.55
C ALA A 350 2.22 20.87 6.59
N GLY A 351 2.77 19.81 7.17
CA GLY A 351 3.24 18.61 6.47
C GLY A 351 2.27 17.45 6.51
N HIS A 352 2.81 16.23 6.47
CA HIS A 352 2.00 15.00 6.36
C HIS A 352 1.19 14.70 7.63
N LEU A 353 1.66 15.16 8.80
CA LEU A 353 1.01 14.90 10.09
C LEU A 353 -0.03 15.97 10.46
N LEU A 354 -0.55 16.72 9.47
CA LEU A 354 -1.38 17.90 9.71
C LEU A 354 -2.57 17.66 10.65
N ILE A 355 -3.20 16.48 10.57
CA ILE A 355 -4.39 16.14 11.37
C ILE A 355 -4.08 15.99 12.87
N PHE A 356 -2.80 15.85 13.22
CA PHE A 356 -2.34 15.72 14.59
C PHE A 356 -1.94 17.07 15.21
N ASP A 357 -2.14 18.18 14.50
CA ASP A 357 -2.25 19.50 15.10
C ASP A 357 -3.71 19.76 15.50
N SER A 358 -3.93 20.25 16.73
CA SER A 358 -5.27 20.43 17.28
C SER A 358 -6.12 21.44 16.49
N LYS A 359 -5.51 22.52 15.98
CA LYS A 359 -6.24 23.54 15.20
C LYS A 359 -6.68 23.00 13.85
N ASN A 360 -5.78 22.27 13.18
CA ASN A 360 -6.11 21.61 11.92
C ASN A 360 -7.17 20.53 12.11
N CYS A 361 -7.08 19.72 13.19
CA CYS A 361 -8.09 18.72 13.51
C CYS A 361 -9.46 19.34 13.75
N GLU A 362 -9.52 20.44 14.51
CA GLU A 362 -10.76 21.18 14.71
C GLU A 362 -11.33 21.71 13.38
N ALA A 363 -10.50 22.31 12.53
CA ALA A 363 -10.93 22.83 11.23
C ALA A 363 -11.50 21.72 10.32
N VAL A 364 -10.81 20.57 10.25
CA VAL A 364 -11.27 19.40 9.49
C VAL A 364 -12.64 18.92 9.97
N LEU A 365 -12.85 18.87 11.29
CA LEU A 365 -14.13 18.45 11.87
C LEU A 365 -15.24 19.46 11.63
N ARG A 366 -14.97 20.75 11.77
CA ARG A 366 -15.97 21.81 11.54
C ARG A 366 -16.44 21.83 10.10
N GLU A 367 -15.52 21.82 9.15
CA GLU A 367 -15.83 21.82 7.71
C GLU A 367 -16.59 20.56 7.30
N LEU A 368 -16.21 19.38 7.82
CA LEU A 368 -16.91 18.13 7.53
C LEU A 368 -18.34 18.10 8.05
N LEU A 369 -18.62 18.72 9.21
CA LEU A 369 -19.90 18.61 9.89
C LEU A 369 -20.85 19.78 9.62
N HIS A 370 -20.33 20.94 9.18
CA HIS A 370 -21.15 22.13 8.95
C HIS A 370 -21.38 22.46 7.48
N GLY A 371 -20.59 21.90 6.55
CA GLY A 371 -20.71 22.18 5.12
C GLY A 371 -20.41 23.64 4.81
#